data_AF-A0A816Z0I3-F1
#
_entry.id   AF-A0A816Z0I3-F1
#
_cell.length_a   1.000
_cell.length_b   1.000
_cell.length_c   1.000
_cell.angle_alpha   90.00
_cell.angle_beta   90.00
_cell.angle_gamma   90.00
#
_symmetry.space_group_name_H-M   'P 1'
#
loop_
_entity.id
_entity.type
_entity.pdbx_description
1 polymer ?
#
loop_
_entity_poly.entity_id
_entity_poly.type
_entity_poly.pdbx_seq_one_letter_code
_entity_poly.pdbx_strand_id
1 'polypeptide(L)'
;MSIETMPENAEERDPQQEIEETTPLLDDSQQPDGESRSRNATAKVPEVEIHLYRCGKGPVDVFKSNLGGWEQDQLEVRYILEKYGLKSIFAFNAEKGRAVPIRFNPRNGRSVLTYRDGAVVFIDGEPQDSLLKPITRIVLGVAIVMLLITFLLKDPPAWIKNNISMGNFPPWVLACIVIVFTRARKRTRDFFKKFGW
;
A
#
# COMPACT_ATOMS: atom_id res chain seq x y z
N MET A 1 55.76 -40.49 71.02
CA MET A 1 54.74 -39.93 71.92
C MET A 1 54.03 -38.86 71.12
N SER A 2 52.85 -39.19 70.63
CA SER A 2 51.99 -38.38 69.77
C SER A 2 51.12 -37.48 70.63
N ILE A 3 50.93 -36.22 70.23
CA ILE A 3 49.95 -35.28 70.77
C ILE A 3 49.80 -34.20 69.67
N GLU A 4 48.65 -33.73 69.20
CA GLU A 4 47.23 -34.04 69.32
C GLU A 4 46.59 -33.41 68.07
N THR A 5 45.50 -34.01 67.64
CA THR A 5 44.60 -33.51 66.60
C THR A 5 43.50 -32.62 67.18
N MET A 6 42.96 -31.74 66.31
CA MET A 6 41.61 -31.14 66.29
C MET A 6 41.40 -29.79 67.03
N PRO A 7 40.28 -29.07 66.79
CA PRO A 7 39.76 -28.61 65.49
C PRO A 7 39.17 -27.17 65.53
N GLU A 8 38.82 -26.66 64.34
CA GLU A 8 37.61 -25.89 63.98
C GLU A 8 36.75 -25.23 65.10
N ASN A 9 36.58 -23.90 65.08
CA ASN A 9 35.26 -23.28 65.24
C ASN A 9 35.17 -21.81 64.75
N ALA A 10 33.94 -21.50 64.32
CA ALA A 10 33.26 -20.27 63.89
C ALA A 10 33.69 -18.90 64.49
N GLU A 11 33.42 -17.81 63.75
CA GLU A 11 32.23 -16.95 63.96
C GLU A 11 32.38 -15.55 63.30
N GLU A 12 31.48 -15.29 62.34
CA GLU A 12 30.66 -14.09 62.12
C GLU A 12 31.15 -12.63 62.43
N ARG A 13 30.78 -11.75 61.48
CA ARG A 13 30.41 -10.30 61.57
C ARG A 13 31.40 -9.25 61.04
N ASP A 14 30.97 -8.63 59.93
CA ASP A 14 31.37 -7.34 59.38
C ASP A 14 30.84 -6.18 60.27
N PRO A 15 31.56 -5.05 60.38
CA PRO A 15 31.10 -3.87 59.62
C PRO A 15 32.22 -2.93 59.10
N GLN A 16 32.08 -2.57 57.82
CA GLN A 16 32.25 -1.26 57.18
C GLN A 16 33.23 -0.22 57.81
N GLN A 17 34.28 0.17 57.06
CA GLN A 17 34.54 1.58 56.67
C GLN A 17 35.81 1.76 55.82
N GLU A 18 35.73 2.76 54.93
CA GLU A 18 36.80 3.53 54.26
C GLU A 18 37.71 2.83 53.23
N ILE A 19 37.47 3.13 51.94
CA ILE A 19 38.58 3.35 50.99
C ILE A 19 38.25 4.57 50.12
N GLU A 20 39.17 5.51 50.16
CA GLU A 20 39.21 6.82 49.50
C GLU A 20 39.17 6.77 47.97
N GLU A 21 38.48 7.79 47.46
CA GLU A 21 38.65 8.57 46.24
C GLU A 21 39.94 8.33 45.42
N THR A 22 39.78 7.98 44.14
CA THR A 22 40.84 8.13 43.13
C THR A 22 40.35 9.03 42.00
N THR A 23 40.90 10.25 41.96
CA THR A 23 40.83 11.20 40.85
C THR A 23 41.62 10.67 39.66
N PRO A 24 41.31 11.11 38.43
CA PRO A 24 42.39 11.67 37.63
C PRO A 24 42.06 13.06 37.09
N LEU A 25 43.09 13.90 37.17
CA LEU A 25 43.22 15.28 36.71
C LEU A 25 42.97 15.44 35.21
N LEU A 26 42.07 16.35 34.82
CA LEU A 26 42.21 17.19 33.62
C LEU A 26 41.67 18.60 33.90
N ASP A 27 42.63 19.45 34.27
CA ASP A 27 42.82 20.87 33.92
C ASP A 27 41.58 21.73 33.60
N ASP A 28 41.29 22.64 34.53
CA ASP A 28 40.30 23.70 34.45
C ASP A 28 41.02 25.01 34.13
N SER A 29 40.79 25.60 32.95
CA SER A 29 40.68 27.06 32.75
C SER A 29 40.58 27.41 31.27
N GLN A 30 39.38 27.81 30.83
CA GLN A 30 39.10 29.19 30.38
C GLN A 30 37.73 29.21 29.66
N GLN A 31 36.66 29.38 30.43
CA GLN A 31 35.39 29.87 29.90
C GLN A 31 35.54 31.36 29.59
N PRO A 32 34.99 31.83 28.45
CA PRO A 32 34.16 33.02 28.55
C PRO A 32 32.78 32.75 27.95
N ASP A 33 31.80 32.97 28.82
CA ASP A 33 30.62 33.78 28.56
C ASP A 33 29.75 33.47 27.34
N GLY A 34 28.59 32.90 27.65
CA GLY A 34 27.34 33.55 27.26
C GLY A 34 27.00 33.51 25.79
N GLU A 35 26.56 32.35 25.31
CA GLU A 35 25.38 32.31 24.45
C GLU A 35 24.76 30.92 24.57
N SER A 36 23.82 30.79 25.50
CA SER A 36 22.69 29.89 25.32
C SER A 36 22.02 30.31 24.01
N ARG A 37 22.53 29.77 22.90
CA ARG A 37 21.87 29.87 21.60
C ARG A 37 20.52 29.21 21.80
N SER A 38 19.53 30.07 22.04
CA SER A 38 18.13 29.86 21.81
C SER A 38 17.99 29.40 20.36
N ARG A 39 18.19 28.10 20.12
CA ARG A 39 17.83 27.44 18.88
C ARG A 39 16.38 27.00 19.03
N ASN A 40 15.49 27.97 19.18
CA ASN A 40 14.15 27.85 18.62
C ASN A 40 14.24 28.09 17.10
N ALA A 41 15.17 27.41 16.43
CA ALA A 41 15.09 27.20 15.00
C ALA A 41 14.01 26.14 14.85
N THR A 42 12.80 26.56 14.53
CA THR A 42 11.76 25.68 14.00
C THR A 42 12.39 24.97 12.80
N ALA A 43 12.90 23.75 13.01
CA ALA A 43 13.60 23.02 11.97
C ALA A 43 12.61 22.80 10.84
N LYS A 44 12.81 23.51 9.73
CA LYS A 44 11.96 23.37 8.54
C LYS A 44 12.09 21.93 8.09
N VAL A 45 10.97 21.21 8.06
CA VAL A 45 10.93 19.83 7.56
C VAL A 45 11.30 19.85 6.08
N PRO A 46 12.23 19.02 5.60
CA PRO A 46 12.56 18.90 4.18
C PRO A 46 11.33 18.56 3.34
N GLU A 47 11.19 19.20 2.19
CA GLU A 47 10.05 19.03 1.28
C GLU A 47 10.49 18.73 -0.14
N VAL A 48 9.68 17.98 -0.87
CA VAL A 48 9.85 17.75 -2.31
C VAL A 48 8.61 18.19 -3.07
N GLU A 49 8.80 18.69 -4.28
CA GLU A 49 7.70 18.97 -5.21
C GLU A 49 7.46 17.76 -6.10
N ILE A 50 6.23 17.26 -6.13
CA ILE A 50 5.85 16.05 -6.84
C ILE A 50 4.92 16.41 -7.98
N HIS A 51 5.32 16.03 -9.19
CA HIS A 51 4.50 16.14 -10.39
C HIS A 51 3.95 14.75 -10.69
N LEU A 52 2.68 14.55 -10.35
CA LEU A 52 2.01 13.25 -10.48
C LEU A 52 1.34 13.13 -11.84
N TYR A 53 1.70 12.11 -12.60
CA TYR A 53 1.09 11.69 -13.86
C TYR A 53 0.29 10.42 -13.64
N ARG A 54 -0.64 10.11 -14.55
CA ARG A 54 -1.42 8.88 -14.50
C ARG A 54 -1.42 8.18 -15.85
N CYS A 55 -0.74 7.04 -15.92
CA CYS A 55 -0.47 6.31 -17.16
C CYS A 55 0.12 7.21 -18.26
N GLY A 56 1.09 8.05 -17.90
CA GLY A 56 1.73 9.00 -18.80
C GLY A 56 0.86 10.18 -19.25
N LYS A 57 -0.38 10.29 -18.76
CA LYS A 57 -1.25 11.45 -18.96
C LYS A 57 -1.16 12.36 -17.75
N GLY A 58 -0.93 13.65 -17.97
CA GLY A 58 -0.83 14.60 -16.87
C GLY A 58 0.30 15.60 -17.09
N PRO A 59 0.61 16.44 -16.08
CA PRO A 59 0.41 16.19 -14.66
C PRO A 59 -1.06 16.27 -14.21
N VAL A 60 -1.48 15.28 -13.43
CA VAL A 60 -2.79 15.18 -12.75
C VAL A 60 -2.82 16.07 -11.51
N ASP A 61 -1.70 16.18 -10.81
CA ASP A 61 -1.54 17.07 -9.66
C ASP A 61 -0.07 17.46 -9.49
N VAL A 62 0.16 18.65 -8.95
CA VAL A 62 1.49 19.17 -8.57
C VAL A 62 1.41 19.66 -7.14
N PHE A 63 2.12 19.00 -6.24
CA PHE A 63 2.02 19.26 -4.81
C PHE A 63 3.35 19.09 -4.09
N LYS A 64 3.49 19.75 -2.94
CA LYS A 64 4.62 19.53 -2.04
C LYS A 64 4.33 18.41 -1.06
N SER A 65 5.33 17.60 -0.78
CA SER A 65 5.28 16.53 0.21
C SER A 65 6.48 16.66 1.14
N ASN A 66 6.23 16.56 2.44
CA ASN A 66 7.29 16.46 3.44
C ASN A 66 8.02 15.13 3.26
N LEU A 67 9.33 15.14 3.49
CA LEU A 67 10.13 13.94 3.59
C LEU A 67 10.09 13.42 5.03
N GLY A 68 9.86 12.12 5.14
CA GLY A 68 9.91 11.36 6.39
C GLY A 68 11.19 10.56 6.50
N GLY A 69 11.20 9.58 7.40
CA GLY A 69 12.41 8.83 7.74
C GLY A 69 13.14 9.46 8.93
N TRP A 70 14.11 8.72 9.48
CA TRP A 70 14.96 9.24 10.54
C TRP A 70 15.81 10.41 10.05
N GLU A 71 16.37 10.27 8.83
CA GLU A 71 17.16 11.29 8.14
C GLU A 71 16.31 12.34 7.41
N GLN A 72 14.97 12.25 7.51
CA GLN A 72 14.04 13.16 6.81
C GLN A 72 14.29 13.26 5.29
N ASP A 73 14.60 12.12 4.65
CA ASP A 73 14.96 12.03 3.24
C ASP A 73 14.08 11.03 2.46
N GLN A 74 13.08 10.41 3.09
CA GLN A 74 12.26 9.37 2.47
C GLN A 74 10.88 9.89 2.10
N LEU A 75 10.40 9.53 0.92
CA LEU A 75 9.07 9.88 0.46
C LEU A 75 8.00 9.01 1.13
N GLU A 76 6.90 9.62 1.59
CA GLU A 76 5.73 8.90 2.14
C GLU A 76 4.86 8.31 1.00
N VAL A 77 5.37 7.25 0.37
CA VAL A 77 4.77 6.62 -0.81
C VAL A 77 3.37 6.08 -0.53
N ARG A 78 3.16 5.43 0.63
CA ARG A 78 1.84 4.88 0.99
C ARG A 78 0.75 5.95 0.99
N TYR A 79 1.05 7.10 1.57
CA TYR A 79 0.12 8.23 1.63
C TYR A 79 -0.26 8.71 0.23
N ILE A 80 0.70 8.81 -0.69
CA ILE A 80 0.44 9.19 -2.09
C ILE A 80 -0.44 8.15 -2.79
N LEU A 81 -0.15 6.86 -2.60
CA LEU A 81 -0.95 5.77 -3.18
C LEU A 81 -2.42 5.85 -2.73
N GLU A 82 -2.65 6.05 -1.44
CA GLU A 82 -3.99 6.14 -0.87
C GLU A 82 -4.72 7.41 -1.32
N LYS A 83 -4.06 8.58 -1.26
CA LYS A 83 -4.65 9.88 -1.62
C LYS A 83 -5.17 9.90 -3.06
N TYR A 84 -4.44 9.28 -4.00
CA TYR A 84 -4.79 9.29 -5.42
C TYR A 84 -5.42 7.98 -5.93
N GLY A 85 -5.68 6.99 -5.05
CA GLY A 85 -6.24 5.70 -5.44
C GLY A 85 -5.37 4.97 -6.46
N LEU A 86 -4.07 4.89 -6.17
CA LEU A 86 -3.06 4.28 -7.02
C LEU A 86 -2.64 2.92 -6.46
N LYS A 87 -2.38 1.98 -7.36
CA LYS A 87 -1.84 0.66 -7.03
C LYS A 87 -0.34 0.70 -6.80
N SER A 88 0.35 1.46 -7.65
CA SER A 88 1.80 1.55 -7.69
C SER A 88 2.21 2.89 -8.30
N ILE A 89 3.46 3.30 -8.04
CA ILE A 89 4.06 4.50 -8.62
C ILE A 89 5.43 4.19 -9.21
N PHE A 90 5.78 4.92 -10.25
CA PHE A 90 7.01 4.77 -11.01
C PHE A 90 7.70 6.12 -11.16
N ALA A 91 9.03 6.12 -11.23
CA ALA A 91 9.75 7.29 -11.68
C ALA A 91 9.34 7.61 -13.12
N PHE A 92 9.09 8.88 -13.41
CA PHE A 92 8.63 9.32 -14.71
C PHE A 92 9.61 10.32 -15.31
N ASN A 93 9.78 10.26 -16.62
CA ASN A 93 10.49 11.26 -17.38
C ASN A 93 9.56 11.71 -18.51
N ALA A 94 9.34 13.02 -18.65
CA ALA A 94 8.39 13.55 -19.64
C ALA A 94 8.78 13.20 -21.09
N GLU A 95 10.07 13.06 -21.39
CA GLU A 95 10.58 12.74 -22.73
C GLU A 95 10.61 11.23 -22.99
N LYS A 96 11.00 10.44 -21.97
CA LYS A 96 11.24 8.99 -22.11
C LYS A 96 10.08 8.11 -21.63
N GLY A 97 9.11 8.69 -20.94
CA GLY A 97 7.98 8.00 -20.33
C GLY A 97 8.30 7.35 -18.98
N ARG A 98 7.60 6.24 -18.68
CA ARG A 98 7.69 5.52 -17.40
C ARG A 98 9.04 4.80 -17.27
N ALA A 99 9.70 4.99 -16.14
CA ALA A 99 10.96 4.35 -15.78
C ALA A 99 10.73 3.29 -14.68
N VAL A 100 11.67 3.20 -13.73
CA VAL A 100 11.68 2.17 -12.68
C VAL A 100 10.58 2.40 -11.63
N PRO A 101 10.01 1.32 -11.04
CA PRO A 101 9.07 1.44 -9.94
C PRO A 101 9.73 2.07 -8.71
N ILE A 102 9.03 3.00 -8.06
CA ILE A 102 9.48 3.55 -6.78
C ILE A 102 9.12 2.53 -5.69
N ARG A 103 10.13 1.78 -5.24
CA ARG A 103 9.98 0.80 -4.18
C ARG A 103 9.81 1.49 -2.83
N PHE A 104 8.96 0.92 -1.98
CA PHE A 104 8.74 1.39 -0.62
C PHE A 104 8.66 0.22 0.36
N ASN A 105 8.99 0.46 1.61
CA ASN A 105 8.90 -0.56 2.65
C ASN A 105 7.43 -0.73 3.07
N PRO A 106 6.86 -1.95 3.01
CA PRO A 106 5.44 -2.17 3.26
C PRO A 106 5.01 -1.87 4.70
N ARG A 107 5.94 -1.90 5.66
CA ARG A 107 5.64 -1.66 7.09
C ARG A 107 5.41 -0.20 7.41
N ASN A 108 6.22 0.70 6.84
CA ASN A 108 6.15 2.14 7.13
C ASN A 108 5.61 2.98 5.97
N GLY A 109 5.53 2.41 4.76
CA GLY A 109 5.04 3.12 3.59
C GLY A 109 6.05 4.08 2.94
N ARG A 110 7.31 4.08 3.38
CA ARG A 110 8.34 5.03 2.93
C ARG A 110 9.17 4.50 1.79
N SER A 111 9.60 5.38 0.89
CA SER A 111 10.48 5.01 -0.22
C SER A 111 11.79 4.43 0.27
N VAL A 112 12.32 3.47 -0.49
CA VAL A 112 13.68 2.94 -0.28
C VAL A 112 14.73 3.93 -0.77
N LEU A 113 14.42 4.67 -1.84
CA LEU A 113 15.27 5.73 -2.36
C LEU A 113 15.11 7.01 -1.55
N THR A 114 16.21 7.71 -1.33
CA THR A 114 16.28 8.97 -0.61
C THR A 114 16.18 10.15 -1.58
N TYR A 115 15.66 11.27 -1.08
CA TYR A 115 15.42 12.50 -1.82
C TYR A 115 16.01 13.68 -1.06
N ARG A 116 16.31 14.77 -1.80
CA ARG A 116 16.87 15.99 -1.23
C ARG A 116 15.77 17.03 -1.00
N ASP A 117 15.97 17.91 -0.02
CA ASP A 117 15.11 19.09 0.15
C ASP A 117 15.06 19.93 -1.13
N GLY A 118 13.87 20.37 -1.50
CA GLY A 118 13.60 21.14 -2.72
C GLY A 118 13.68 20.34 -4.02
N ALA A 119 13.83 19.01 -3.98
CA ALA A 119 13.87 18.21 -5.20
C ALA A 119 12.50 18.19 -5.91
N VAL A 120 12.53 18.28 -7.24
CA VAL A 120 11.35 18.12 -8.10
C VAL A 120 11.33 16.68 -8.63
N VAL A 121 10.29 15.94 -8.27
CA VAL A 121 10.16 14.51 -8.58
C VAL A 121 8.96 14.29 -9.50
N PHE A 122 9.21 13.69 -10.66
CA PHE A 122 8.17 13.30 -11.61
C PHE A 122 7.79 11.84 -11.36
N ILE A 123 6.51 11.58 -11.10
CA ILE A 123 6.00 10.26 -10.74
C ILE A 123 4.84 9.90 -11.67
N ASP A 124 4.82 8.68 -12.18
CA ASP A 124 3.67 8.13 -12.92
C ASP A 124 2.97 7.07 -12.08
N GLY A 125 1.70 7.31 -11.80
CA GLY A 125 0.83 6.45 -11.00
C GLY A 125 0.03 5.46 -11.84
N GLU A 126 0.02 4.20 -11.44
CA GLU A 126 -0.90 3.20 -11.98
C GLU A 126 -2.22 3.26 -11.18
N PRO A 127 -3.38 3.49 -11.83
CA PRO A 127 -4.66 3.51 -11.15
C PRO A 127 -4.95 2.15 -10.50
N GLN A 128 -5.58 2.17 -9.34
CA GLN A 128 -6.08 0.94 -8.74
C GLN A 128 -7.11 0.28 -9.67
N ASP A 129 -6.97 -1.04 -9.85
CA ASP A 129 -7.92 -1.81 -10.65
C ASP A 129 -9.31 -1.68 -10.03
N SER A 130 -10.28 -1.21 -10.81
CA SER A 130 -11.64 -1.06 -10.29
C SER A 130 -12.22 -2.45 -9.98
N LEU A 131 -12.59 -2.68 -8.71
CA LEU A 131 -13.31 -3.88 -8.28
C LEU A 131 -14.64 -4.05 -9.03
N LEU A 132 -15.15 -2.98 -9.65
CA LEU A 132 -16.34 -3.01 -10.50
C LEU A 132 -16.20 -3.94 -11.71
N LYS A 133 -15.01 -4.06 -12.32
CA LYS A 133 -14.81 -4.96 -13.47
C LYS A 133 -15.03 -6.44 -13.13
N PRO A 134 -14.43 -7.00 -12.06
CA PRO A 134 -14.74 -8.37 -11.64
C PRO A 134 -16.18 -8.51 -11.13
N ILE A 135 -16.71 -7.55 -10.36
CA ILE A 135 -18.09 -7.61 -9.84
C ILE A 135 -19.10 -7.70 -10.99
N THR A 136 -19.00 -6.81 -12.00
CA THR A 136 -19.90 -6.82 -13.16
C THR A 136 -19.85 -8.13 -13.94
N ARG A 137 -18.67 -8.76 -14.08
CA ARG A 137 -18.55 -10.08 -14.71
C ARG A 137 -19.26 -11.17 -13.91
N ILE A 138 -19.14 -11.15 -12.59
CA ILE A 138 -19.84 -12.12 -11.71
C ILE A 138 -21.36 -11.92 -11.80
N VAL A 139 -21.83 -10.68 -11.67
CA VAL A 139 -23.27 -10.35 -11.75
C VAL A 139 -23.84 -10.77 -13.11
N LEU A 140 -23.12 -10.49 -14.21
CA LEU A 140 -23.52 -10.91 -15.55
C LEU A 140 -23.58 -12.43 -15.68
N GLY A 141 -22.60 -13.15 -15.13
CA GLY A 141 -22.60 -14.61 -15.10
C GLY A 141 -23.80 -15.19 -14.35
N VAL A 142 -24.06 -14.69 -13.13
CA VAL A 142 -25.21 -15.09 -12.31
C VAL A 142 -26.52 -14.80 -13.03
N ALA A 143 -26.67 -13.64 -13.67
CA ALA A 143 -27.86 -13.28 -14.43
C ALA A 143 -28.11 -14.25 -15.62
N ILE A 144 -27.06 -14.63 -16.36
CA ILE A 144 -27.17 -15.60 -17.46
C ILE A 144 -27.57 -16.99 -16.93
N VAL A 145 -26.97 -17.44 -15.83
CA VAL A 145 -27.31 -18.74 -15.22
C VAL A 145 -28.74 -18.76 -14.72
N MET A 146 -29.20 -17.70 -14.05
CA MET A 146 -30.60 -17.55 -13.62
C MET A 146 -31.58 -17.59 -14.79
N LEU A 147 -31.23 -16.92 -15.91
CA LEU A 147 -32.04 -16.95 -17.13
C LEU A 147 -32.08 -18.38 -17.70
N LEU A 148 -30.95 -19.07 -17.81
CA LEU A 148 -30.90 -20.46 -18.28
C LEU A 148 -31.72 -21.40 -17.40
N ILE A 149 -31.63 -21.30 -16.07
CA ILE A 149 -32.43 -22.10 -15.13
C ILE A 149 -33.92 -21.83 -15.34
N THR A 150 -34.31 -20.55 -15.48
CA THR A 150 -35.72 -20.16 -15.71
C THR A 150 -36.25 -20.69 -17.05
N PHE A 151 -35.42 -20.74 -18.09
CA PHE A 151 -35.80 -21.28 -19.40
C PHE A 151 -35.75 -22.81 -19.49
N LEU A 152 -34.86 -23.49 -18.74
CA LEU A 152 -34.76 -24.96 -18.72
C LEU A 152 -35.77 -25.62 -17.78
N LEU A 153 -36.12 -24.97 -16.66
CA LEU A 153 -37.18 -25.46 -15.78
C LEU A 153 -38.53 -25.26 -16.47
N LYS A 154 -39.15 -26.38 -16.87
CA LYS A 154 -40.49 -26.43 -17.46
C LYS A 154 -41.56 -25.78 -16.58
N ASP A 155 -41.28 -25.65 -15.28
CA ASP A 155 -42.06 -24.90 -14.30
C ASP A 155 -41.22 -23.76 -13.70
N PRO A 156 -41.49 -22.49 -14.03
CA PRO A 156 -40.80 -21.38 -13.41
C PRO A 156 -41.14 -21.30 -11.89
N PRO A 157 -40.23 -20.77 -11.06
CA PRO A 157 -40.48 -20.51 -9.65
C PRO A 157 -41.80 -19.77 -9.40
N ALA A 158 -42.48 -20.06 -8.28
CA ALA A 158 -43.83 -19.54 -7.98
C ALA A 158 -43.95 -17.99 -8.06
N TRP A 159 -42.88 -17.25 -7.71
CA TRP A 159 -42.87 -15.79 -7.81
C TRP A 159 -42.82 -15.25 -9.25
N ILE A 160 -42.37 -16.06 -10.23
CA ILE A 160 -42.39 -15.75 -11.67
C ILE A 160 -43.72 -16.17 -12.30
N LYS A 161 -44.28 -17.33 -11.89
CA LYS A 161 -45.58 -17.82 -12.37
C LYS A 161 -46.70 -16.80 -12.22
N ASN A 162 -46.68 -16.00 -11.15
CA ASN A 162 -47.71 -15.00 -10.90
C ASN A 162 -47.55 -13.71 -11.73
N ASN A 163 -46.36 -13.45 -12.28
CA ASN A 163 -46.07 -12.23 -13.06
C ASN A 163 -46.00 -12.48 -14.58
N ILE A 164 -45.81 -13.73 -15.01
CA ILE A 164 -45.68 -14.11 -16.41
C ILE A 164 -46.71 -15.20 -16.70
N SER A 165 -47.89 -14.80 -17.15
CA SER A 165 -48.86 -15.71 -17.76
C SER A 165 -48.22 -16.33 -19.00
N MET A 166 -47.75 -17.57 -18.86
CA MET A 166 -46.99 -18.36 -19.84
C MET A 166 -47.86 -18.85 -21.04
N GLY A 167 -48.90 -18.08 -21.40
CA GLY A 167 -49.73 -18.31 -22.58
C GLY A 167 -49.57 -17.24 -23.68
N ASN A 168 -48.98 -16.08 -23.37
CA ASN A 168 -48.94 -14.91 -24.27
C ASN A 168 -47.53 -14.41 -24.60
N PHE A 169 -46.51 -15.27 -24.58
CA PHE A 169 -45.15 -14.84 -24.92
C PHE A 169 -45.08 -14.54 -26.43
N PRO A 170 -44.92 -13.27 -26.85
CA PRO A 170 -45.11 -12.93 -28.25
C PRO A 170 -44.04 -13.56 -29.15
N PRO A 171 -44.40 -14.18 -30.28
CA PRO A 171 -43.45 -14.91 -31.14
C PRO A 171 -42.23 -14.07 -31.59
N TRP A 172 -42.40 -12.75 -31.73
CA TRP A 172 -41.32 -11.83 -32.09
C TRP A 172 -40.25 -11.69 -31.00
N VAL A 173 -40.62 -11.84 -29.71
CA VAL A 173 -39.65 -11.81 -28.60
C VAL A 173 -38.76 -13.05 -28.63
N LEU A 174 -39.34 -14.23 -28.90
CA LEU A 174 -38.57 -15.46 -29.11
C LEU A 174 -37.63 -15.33 -30.32
N ALA A 175 -38.11 -14.76 -31.43
CA ALA A 175 -37.28 -14.50 -32.59
C ALA A 175 -36.10 -13.55 -32.26
N CYS A 176 -36.35 -12.48 -31.51
CA CYS A 176 -35.31 -11.57 -31.02
C CYS A 176 -34.28 -12.28 -30.14
N ILE A 177 -34.72 -13.14 -29.21
CA ILE A 177 -33.85 -13.94 -28.35
C ILE A 177 -32.97 -14.87 -29.20
N VAL A 178 -33.55 -15.58 -30.17
CA VAL A 178 -32.81 -16.47 -31.07
C VAL A 178 -31.79 -15.70 -31.91
N ILE A 179 -32.15 -14.53 -32.44
CA ILE A 179 -31.25 -13.69 -33.24
C ILE A 179 -30.11 -13.17 -32.37
N VAL A 180 -30.39 -12.66 -31.17
CA VAL A 180 -29.36 -12.17 -30.25
C VAL A 180 -28.45 -13.32 -29.82
N PHE A 181 -29.01 -14.49 -29.49
CA PHE A 181 -28.24 -15.67 -29.08
C PHE A 181 -27.35 -16.22 -30.20
N THR A 182 -27.87 -16.32 -31.43
CA THR A 182 -27.09 -16.77 -32.59
C THR A 182 -25.98 -15.76 -32.95
N ARG A 183 -26.25 -14.46 -32.85
CA ARG A 183 -25.25 -13.40 -33.10
C ARG A 183 -24.19 -13.34 -32.01
N ALA A 184 -24.58 -13.50 -30.74
CA ALA A 184 -23.67 -13.61 -29.62
C ALA A 184 -22.80 -14.86 -29.75
N ARG A 185 -23.37 -16.04 -30.01
CA ARG A 185 -22.64 -17.30 -30.22
C ARG A 185 -21.63 -17.21 -31.37
N LYS A 186 -21.98 -16.54 -32.47
CA LYS A 186 -21.05 -16.28 -33.59
C LYS A 186 -19.89 -15.39 -33.14
N ARG A 187 -20.18 -14.31 -32.42
CA ARG A 187 -19.15 -13.37 -31.92
C ARG A 187 -18.24 -14.00 -30.86
N THR A 188 -18.79 -14.80 -29.95
CA THR A 188 -18.00 -15.51 -28.93
C THR A 188 -17.10 -16.58 -29.57
N ARG A 189 -17.59 -17.30 -30.59
CA ARG A 189 -16.78 -18.24 -31.36
C ARG A 189 -15.63 -17.56 -32.11
N ASP A 190 -15.89 -16.41 -32.72
CA ASP A 190 -14.85 -15.65 -33.42
C ASP A 190 -13.80 -15.08 -32.44
N PHE A 191 -14.23 -14.77 -31.20
CA PHE A 191 -13.32 -14.47 -30.09
C PHE A 191 -12.50 -15.69 -29.65
N PHE A 192 -13.10 -16.86 -29.46
CA PHE A 192 -12.37 -18.08 -29.06
C PHE A 192 -11.37 -18.55 -30.13
N LYS A 193 -11.72 -18.44 -31.42
CA LYS A 193 -10.79 -18.72 -32.53
C LYS A 193 -9.57 -17.80 -32.54
N LYS A 194 -9.70 -16.53 -32.13
CA LYS A 194 -8.56 -15.61 -31.95
C LYS A 194 -7.63 -16.02 -30.81
N PHE A 195 -8.11 -16.81 -29.86
CA PHE A 195 -7.34 -17.33 -28.72
C PHE A 195 -6.82 -18.77 -28.94
N GLY A 196 -6.97 -19.33 -30.15
CA GLY A 196 -6.32 -20.59 -30.53
C GLY A 196 -7.02 -21.87 -30.06
N TRP A 197 -8.35 -21.85 -29.95
CA TRP A 197 -9.20 -23.04 -29.75
C TRP A 197 -10.17 -23.23 -30.92
#